data_AF-A0AB40AUJ0-F1
#
_entry.id   AF-A0AB40AUJ0-F1
#
_cell.length_a   1.000
_cell.length_b   1.000
_cell.length_c   1.000
_cell.angle_alpha   90.00
_cell.angle_beta   90.00
_cell.angle_gamma   90.00
#
_symmetry.space_group_name_H-M   'P 1'
#
loop_
_entity.id
_entity.type
_entity.pdbx_description
1 polymer ?
#
loop_
_entity_poly.entity_id
_entity_poly.type
_entity_poly.pdbx_seq_one_letter_code
_entity_poly.pdbx_strand_id
1 'polypeptide(L)'
;MMMVVHAQNAVVSATYNYYYPEKNNWDLSAVSAYCATWDADKPLEWRMRYGWTAFCGPVGPTGQASCGLCLKVTNTATGASTIARIVDQCSNGGLDLDQGVFAKIDTDLSGYFNGHLTVQYQFINC
;
A
#
# COMPACT_ATOMS: atom_id res chain seq x y z
N MET A 1 6.67 32.72 6.45
CA MET A 1 6.74 31.78 5.31
C MET A 1 5.67 30.73 5.52
N MET A 2 4.50 30.86 4.90
CA MET A 2 3.45 29.82 4.95
C MET A 2 3.97 28.61 4.18
N MET A 3 4.27 27.51 4.88
CA MET A 3 4.49 26.23 4.21
C MET A 3 3.15 25.79 3.63
N VAL A 4 3.02 25.85 2.31
CA VAL A 4 1.93 25.18 1.61
C VAL A 4 2.23 23.68 1.70
N VAL A 5 1.61 22.99 2.67
CA VAL A 5 1.70 21.54 2.78
C VAL A 5 0.96 20.95 1.58
N HIS A 6 1.68 20.65 0.51
CA HIS A 6 1.10 19.92 -0.62
C HIS A 6 0.81 18.49 -0.15
N ALA A 7 -0.42 18.03 -0.37
CA ALA A 7 -0.77 16.64 -0.12
C ALA A 7 0.15 15.74 -0.97
N GLN A 8 0.86 14.82 -0.33
CA GLN A 8 1.74 13.88 -1.04
C GLN A 8 0.85 12.82 -1.71
N ASN A 9 0.69 12.95 -3.02
CA ASN A 9 -0.17 12.10 -3.85
C ASN A 9 0.39 11.99 -5.27
N ALA A 10 0.09 10.89 -5.95
CA ALA A 10 0.37 10.70 -7.37
C ALA A 10 -0.54 9.64 -7.99
N VAL A 11 -0.63 9.62 -9.32
CA VAL A 11 -1.24 8.54 -10.10
C VAL A 11 -0.14 7.61 -10.60
N VAL A 12 -0.24 6.32 -10.31
CA VAL A 12 0.79 5.31 -10.59
C VAL A 12 0.18 3.97 -11.01
N SER A 13 1.02 3.09 -11.52
CA SER A 13 0.69 1.67 -11.65
C SER A 13 0.73 0.98 -10.28
N ALA A 14 -0.24 0.14 -9.98
CA ALA A 14 -0.27 -0.74 -8.82
C ALA A 14 -0.36 -2.19 -9.30
N THR A 15 0.63 -3.00 -8.95
CA THR A 15 0.58 -4.46 -9.11
C THR A 15 0.05 -5.11 -7.84
N TYR A 16 0.09 -6.44 -7.78
CA TYR A 16 -0.19 -7.16 -6.55
C TYR A 16 0.85 -8.23 -6.24
N ASN A 17 1.02 -8.46 -4.94
CA ASN A 17 1.80 -9.54 -4.36
C ASN A 17 0.93 -10.34 -3.37
N TYR A 18 1.33 -11.58 -3.12
CA TYR A 18 0.59 -12.51 -2.26
C TYR A 18 1.15 -12.51 -0.83
N TYR A 19 1.02 -11.38 -0.12
CA TYR A 19 1.40 -11.31 1.29
C TYR A 19 0.48 -12.17 2.16
N TYR A 20 -0.81 -12.27 1.82
CA TYR A 20 -1.83 -12.97 2.59
C TYR A 20 -1.77 -12.68 4.10
N PRO A 21 -1.92 -11.42 4.53
CA PRO A 21 -1.69 -11.02 5.92
C PRO A 21 -2.48 -11.87 6.92
N GLU A 22 -3.76 -12.13 6.65
CA GLU A 22 -4.63 -12.95 7.50
C GLU A 22 -4.11 -14.39 7.67
N LYS A 23 -3.61 -15.02 6.61
CA LYS A 23 -3.05 -16.38 6.67
C LYS A 23 -1.72 -16.42 7.42
N ASN A 24 -0.99 -15.31 7.39
CA ASN A 24 0.29 -15.13 8.07
C ASN A 24 0.14 -14.47 9.45
N ASN A 25 -1.06 -14.50 10.06
CA ASN A 25 -1.33 -13.89 11.38
C ASN A 25 -0.92 -12.42 11.49
N TRP A 26 -0.91 -11.73 10.35
CA TRP A 26 -0.46 -10.36 10.17
C TRP A 26 0.97 -10.13 10.64
N ASP A 27 1.80 -11.18 10.60
CA ASP A 27 3.22 -11.13 10.95
C ASP A 27 4.04 -10.64 9.74
N LEU A 28 4.65 -9.46 9.90
CA LEU A 28 5.50 -8.86 8.86
C LEU A 28 6.75 -9.71 8.58
N SER A 29 7.25 -10.42 9.61
CA SER A 29 8.44 -11.28 9.49
C SER A 29 8.13 -12.54 8.68
N ALA A 30 6.92 -13.10 8.84
CA ALA A 30 6.48 -14.31 8.12
C ALA A 30 6.45 -14.11 6.60
N VAL A 31 6.24 -12.87 6.14
CA VAL A 31 6.23 -12.52 4.72
C VAL A 31 7.53 -11.85 4.26
N SER A 32 8.55 -11.79 5.12
CA SER A 32 9.83 -11.10 4.86
C SER A 32 9.66 -9.65 4.39
N ALA A 33 8.65 -8.94 4.90
CA ALA A 33 8.39 -7.57 4.52
C ALA A 33 9.55 -6.67 4.97
N TYR A 34 9.99 -5.73 4.13
CA TYR A 34 11.11 -4.85 4.43
C TYR A 34 10.95 -4.09 5.76
N CYS A 35 9.74 -3.67 6.11
CA CYS A 35 9.49 -2.94 7.35
C CYS A 35 9.47 -3.83 8.61
N ALA A 36 9.58 -5.15 8.49
CA ALA A 36 9.59 -6.07 9.63
C ALA A 36 10.67 -5.71 10.67
N THR A 37 11.82 -5.18 10.24
CA THR A 37 12.91 -4.73 11.11
C THR A 37 12.47 -3.71 12.17
N TRP A 38 11.43 -2.90 11.89
CA TRP A 38 10.98 -1.84 12.79
C TRP A 38 9.53 -2.00 13.26
N ASP A 39 8.69 -2.69 12.47
CA ASP A 39 7.25 -2.70 12.67
C ASP A 39 6.67 -4.08 13.06
N ALA A 40 7.48 -5.16 13.08
CA ALA A 40 6.99 -6.50 13.38
C ALA A 40 6.38 -6.63 14.80
N ASP A 41 6.97 -5.95 15.79
CA ASP A 41 6.53 -6.00 17.20
C ASP A 41 5.36 -5.07 17.51
N LYS A 42 4.82 -4.34 16.52
CA LYS A 42 3.64 -3.51 16.76
C LYS A 42 2.44 -4.37 17.16
N PRO A 43 1.50 -3.81 17.95
CA PRO A 43 0.33 -4.54 18.40
C PRO A 43 -0.43 -5.18 17.22
N LEU A 44 -1.01 -6.35 17.43
CA LEU A 44 -1.77 -7.06 16.39
C LEU A 44 -2.86 -6.17 15.80
N GLU A 45 -3.57 -5.41 16.64
CA GLU A 45 -4.59 -4.44 16.19
C GLU A 45 -4.03 -3.42 15.19
N TRP A 46 -2.80 -2.94 15.39
CA TRP A 46 -2.15 -1.99 14.48
C TRP A 46 -1.81 -2.66 13.14
N ARG A 47 -1.31 -3.90 13.18
CA ARG A 47 -0.92 -4.69 12.01
C ARG A 47 -2.13 -5.07 11.16
N MET A 48 -3.27 -5.35 11.81
CA MET A 48 -4.54 -5.78 11.23
C MET A 48 -5.45 -4.63 10.75
N ARG A 49 -5.21 -3.39 11.19
CA ARG A 49 -6.15 -2.28 10.99
C ARG A 49 -6.45 -1.99 9.51
N TYR A 50 -5.45 -2.13 8.64
CA TYR A 50 -5.54 -1.85 7.21
C TYR A 50 -4.85 -2.95 6.41
N GLY A 51 -5.24 -3.13 5.15
CA GLY A 51 -4.55 -4.04 4.23
C GLY A 51 -3.11 -3.59 3.96
N TRP A 52 -2.28 -4.46 3.38
CA TRP A 52 -0.85 -4.21 3.22
C TRP A 52 -0.48 -3.82 1.78
N THR A 53 0.62 -3.09 1.65
CA THR A 53 1.24 -2.77 0.36
C THR A 53 2.75 -2.51 0.49
N ALA A 54 3.50 -2.76 -0.58
CA ALA A 54 4.80 -2.15 -0.81
C ALA A 54 4.67 -0.79 -1.49
N PHE A 55 5.58 0.13 -1.18
CA PHE A 55 5.59 1.47 -1.77
C PHE A 55 6.95 1.84 -2.36
N CYS A 56 6.92 2.39 -3.56
CA CYS A 56 8.07 2.95 -4.27
C CYS A 56 7.63 4.04 -5.25
N GLY A 57 6.55 4.75 -4.89
CA GLY A 57 5.95 5.79 -5.72
C GLY A 57 6.83 7.04 -5.84
N PRO A 58 6.54 7.91 -6.82
CA PRO A 58 7.39 9.06 -7.15
C PRO A 58 7.25 10.25 -6.18
N VAL A 59 6.23 10.26 -5.31
CA VAL A 59 5.91 11.37 -4.41
C VAL A 59 5.73 10.87 -2.99
N GLY A 60 6.61 11.31 -2.09
CA GLY A 60 6.58 11.01 -0.67
C GLY A 60 7.76 10.18 -0.20
N PRO A 61 7.85 9.87 1.11
CA PRO A 61 8.96 9.10 1.64
C PRO A 61 8.94 7.67 1.07
N THR A 62 10.13 7.10 0.87
CA THR A 62 10.32 5.71 0.44
C THR A 62 11.29 4.99 1.38
N GLY A 63 11.38 3.66 1.26
CA GLY A 63 12.22 2.83 2.13
C GLY A 63 11.79 2.93 3.59
N GLN A 64 12.75 3.00 4.51
CA GLN A 64 12.47 3.02 5.95
C GLN A 64 11.53 4.16 6.37
N ALA A 65 11.66 5.33 5.74
CA ALA A 65 10.86 6.50 6.11
C ALA A 65 9.36 6.35 5.78
N SER A 66 8.99 5.40 4.91
CA SER A 66 7.59 5.08 4.60
C SER A 66 6.98 3.99 5.47
N CYS A 67 7.80 3.23 6.22
CA CYS A 67 7.31 2.10 7.00
C CYS A 67 6.22 2.51 7.98
N GLY A 68 5.10 1.80 7.91
CA GLY A 68 3.95 2.01 8.79
C GLY A 68 3.02 3.16 8.42
N LEU A 69 3.35 3.99 7.42
CA LEU A 69 2.46 5.04 6.92
C LEU A 69 1.26 4.47 6.16
N CYS A 70 0.20 5.25 6.04
CA CYS A 70 -1.05 4.85 5.38
C CYS A 70 -1.30 5.63 4.09
N LEU A 71 -1.78 4.90 3.09
CA LEU A 71 -2.19 5.43 1.80
C LEU A 71 -3.68 5.20 1.62
N LYS A 72 -4.42 6.25 1.24
CA LYS A 72 -5.71 6.07 0.57
C LYS A 72 -5.42 5.76 -0.89
N VAL A 73 -5.79 4.58 -1.36
CA VAL A 73 -5.57 4.10 -2.74
C VAL A 73 -6.91 4.07 -3.45
N THR A 74 -7.00 4.73 -4.60
CA THR A 74 -8.23 4.86 -5.40
C THR A 74 -7.98 4.38 -6.82
N ASN A 75 -8.72 3.37 -7.27
CA ASN A 75 -8.72 2.95 -8.67
C ASN A 75 -9.28 4.09 -9.54
N THR A 76 -8.49 4.59 -10.49
CA THR A 76 -8.88 5.75 -11.30
C THR A 76 -9.97 5.43 -12.32
N ALA A 77 -10.14 4.16 -12.69
CA ALA A 77 -11.15 3.74 -13.65
C ALA A 77 -12.54 3.61 -13.00
N THR A 78 -12.60 3.04 -11.78
CA THR A 78 -13.88 2.71 -11.12
C THR A 78 -14.23 3.63 -9.96
N GLY A 79 -13.27 4.40 -9.44
CA GLY A 79 -13.43 5.20 -8.23
C GLY A 79 -13.44 4.38 -6.93
N ALA A 80 -13.33 3.04 -7.01
CA ALA A 80 -13.23 2.19 -5.84
C ALA A 80 -11.97 2.55 -5.04
N SER A 81 -12.07 2.63 -3.70
CA SER A 81 -10.96 3.04 -2.86
C SER A 81 -10.86 2.21 -1.58
N THR A 82 -9.64 2.15 -1.06
CA THR A 82 -9.30 1.46 0.18
C THR A 82 -8.16 2.20 0.88
N ILE A 83 -7.91 1.85 2.14
CA ILE A 83 -6.73 2.29 2.88
C ILE A 83 -5.78 1.10 3.00
N ALA A 84 -4.52 1.33 2.65
CA ALA A 84 -3.44 0.34 2.79
C ALA A 84 -2.30 0.93 3.62
N ARG A 85 -1.66 0.07 4.41
CA ARG A 85 -0.45 0.38 5.17
C ARG A 85 0.78 -0.07 4.40
N ILE A 86 1.77 0.81 4.33
CA ILE A 86 3.07 0.49 3.75
C ILE A 86 3.83 -0.40 4.73
N VAL A 87 4.08 -1.64 4.32
CA VAL A 87 4.85 -2.63 5.09
C VAL A 87 6.12 -3.07 4.36
N ASP A 88 6.27 -2.68 3.10
CA ASP A 88 7.35 -3.16 2.25
C ASP A 88 7.80 -2.10 1.23
N GLN A 89 8.87 -2.39 0.51
CA GLN A 89 9.40 -1.57 -0.58
C GLN A 89 9.31 -2.31 -1.92
N CYS A 90 9.18 -1.56 -3.02
CA CYS A 90 9.15 -2.11 -4.37
C CYS A 90 10.13 -1.38 -5.31
N SER A 91 10.17 -1.80 -6.58
CA SER A 91 11.02 -1.18 -7.62
C SER A 91 10.26 -0.85 -8.92
N ASN A 92 8.92 -0.92 -8.91
CA ASN A 92 8.07 -0.66 -10.09
C ASN A 92 7.66 0.82 -10.25
N GLY A 93 8.11 1.71 -9.35
CA GLY A 93 7.77 3.14 -9.39
C GLY A 93 6.36 3.48 -8.91
N GLY A 94 5.68 2.55 -8.22
CA GLY A 94 4.29 2.71 -7.80
C GLY A 94 3.97 1.99 -6.50
N LEU A 95 2.96 1.12 -6.55
CA LEU A 95 2.54 0.28 -5.43
C LEU A 95 2.62 -1.20 -5.82
N ASP A 96 2.81 -2.04 -4.81
CA ASP A 96 2.55 -3.47 -4.91
C ASP A 96 1.59 -3.87 -3.79
N LEU A 97 0.31 -4.02 -4.11
CA LEU A 97 -0.74 -4.24 -3.12
C LEU A 97 -0.75 -5.71 -2.69
N ASP A 98 -1.14 -6.03 -1.45
CA ASP A 98 -1.59 -7.40 -1.19
C ASP A 98 -2.76 -7.75 -2.13
N GLN A 99 -2.81 -8.98 -2.63
CA GLN A 99 -3.85 -9.39 -3.57
C GLN A 99 -5.27 -9.16 -3.02
N GLY A 100 -5.50 -9.33 -1.71
CA GLY A 100 -6.79 -9.04 -1.08
C GLY A 100 -7.15 -7.55 -1.07
N VAL A 101 -6.16 -6.66 -1.09
CA VAL A 101 -6.34 -5.21 -1.23
C VAL A 101 -6.60 -4.82 -2.69
N PHE A 102 -5.81 -5.39 -3.61
CA PHE A 102 -5.99 -5.19 -5.05
C PHE A 102 -7.39 -5.59 -5.51
N ALA A 103 -7.83 -6.80 -5.16
CA ALA A 103 -9.13 -7.33 -5.56
C ALA A 103 -10.31 -6.52 -5.00
N LYS A 104 -10.14 -5.83 -3.86
CA LYS A 104 -11.19 -4.94 -3.29
C LYS A 104 -11.43 -3.70 -4.15
N ILE A 105 -10.42 -3.22 -4.88
CA ILE A 105 -10.52 -2.02 -5.72
C ILE A 105 -10.54 -2.32 -7.22
N ASP A 106 -10.26 -3.56 -7.63
CA ASP A 106 -10.42 -4.07 -9.01
C ASP A 106 -11.87 -4.53 -9.27
N THR A 107 -12.82 -3.62 -9.10
CA THR A 107 -14.26 -3.94 -9.11
C THR A 107 -14.81 -4.32 -10.48
N ASP A 108 -14.07 -4.05 -11.56
CA ASP A 108 -14.42 -4.40 -12.94
C ASP A 108 -13.52 -5.51 -13.53
N LEU A 109 -12.62 -6.11 -12.72
CA LEU A 109 -11.64 -7.13 -13.09
C LEU A 109 -10.61 -6.71 -14.14
N SER A 110 -10.60 -5.43 -14.56
CA SER A 110 -9.66 -4.95 -15.58
C SER A 110 -8.22 -5.04 -15.10
N GLY A 111 -7.97 -4.80 -13.82
CA GLY A 111 -6.64 -4.87 -13.23
C GLY A 111 -6.07 -6.28 -13.26
N TYR A 112 -6.88 -7.27 -12.90
CA TYR A 112 -6.50 -8.68 -12.96
C TYR A 112 -6.13 -9.11 -14.39
N PHE A 113 -6.91 -8.70 -15.40
CA PHE A 113 -6.61 -9.04 -16.80
C PHE A 113 -5.37 -8.32 -17.34
N ASN A 114 -5.12 -7.09 -16.89
CA ASN A 114 -3.98 -6.27 -17.32
C ASN A 114 -2.71 -6.48 -16.46
N GLY A 115 -2.80 -7.26 -15.40
CA GLY A 115 -1.73 -7.48 -14.41
C GLY A 115 -1.43 -6.27 -13.51
N HIS A 116 -2.16 -5.17 -13.63
CA HIS A 116 -2.00 -3.97 -12.80
C HIS A 116 -3.24 -3.06 -12.89
N LEU A 117 -3.40 -2.20 -11.88
CA LEU A 117 -4.34 -1.08 -11.87
C LEU A 117 -3.61 0.23 -12.11
N THR A 118 -4.30 1.23 -12.67
CA THR A 118 -3.91 2.64 -12.50
C THR A 118 -4.63 3.18 -11.26
N VAL A 119 -3.86 3.66 -10.29
CA VAL A 119 -4.39 4.14 -9.01
C VAL A 119 -3.87 5.53 -8.68
N GLN A 120 -4.70 6.32 -8.02
CA GLN A 120 -4.25 7.48 -7.27
C GLN A 120 -4.03 7.08 -5.82
N TYR A 121 -2.84 7.35 -5.28
CA TYR A 121 -2.60 7.26 -3.84
C TYR A 121 -2.50 8.64 -3.20
N GLN A 122 -2.85 8.73 -1.93
CA GLN A 122 -2.61 9.90 -1.08
C GLN A 122 -2.15 9.43 0.29
N PHE A 123 -1.07 10.03 0.81
CA PHE A 123 -0.68 9.85 2.21
C PHE A 123 -1.74 10.46 3.14
N ILE A 124 -2.18 9.66 4.12
CA ILE A 124 -3.17 10.05 5.12
C ILE A 124 -2.68 9.67 6.51
N ASN A 125 -3.34 10.23 7.54
CA ASN A 125 -3.18 9.73 8.90
C ASN A 125 -3.82 8.34 9.02
N CYS A 126 -3.06 7.42 9.60
CA CYS A 126 -3.57 6.20 10.22
C CYS A 126 -4.25 6.53 11.57
#